data_AF-H3NPD1-F1
#
_entry.id   AF-H3NPD1-F1
#
_cell.length_a   1.000
_cell.length_b   1.000
_cell.length_c   1.000
_cell.angle_alpha   90.00
_cell.angle_beta   90.00
_cell.angle_gamma   90.00
#
_symmetry.space_group_name_H-M   'P 1'
#
loop_
_entity.id
_entity.type
_entity.pdbx_description
1 polymer ?
#
loop_
_entity_poly.entity_id
_entity_poly.type
_entity_poly.pdbx_seq_one_letter_code
_entity_poly.pdbx_strand_id
1 'polypeptide(L)'
;MYIDYSFYSGEYGGTVTEQKFNKLNIQAQSKVDYFTFGRIKYLETIPDTVKFAVCEVIDTLDEYYIELSNKSSASRRIASETIGSHSVSFKYGDEITTSKNKDKTIDDRVYEVVSTYLMNEQNLMYRGVECHDYGI
;
A
#
# COMPACT_ATOMS: atom_id res chain seq x y z
N MET A 1 2.51 2.66 16.68
CA MET A 1 2.67 3.38 15.41
C MET A 1 4.13 3.36 15.06
N TYR A 2 4.50 3.08 13.81
CA TYR A 2 5.92 3.02 13.40
C TYR A 2 6.55 4.40 13.23
N ILE A 3 5.74 5.40 12.84
CA ILE A 3 6.14 6.78 12.66
C ILE A 3 5.15 7.72 13.36
N ASP A 4 5.63 8.89 13.77
CA ASP A 4 4.84 10.00 14.27
C ASP A 4 4.81 11.15 13.24
N TYR A 5 4.02 12.19 13.53
CA TYR A 5 3.89 13.33 12.61
C TYR A 5 5.19 14.14 12.53
N SER A 6 5.99 14.18 13.60
CA SER A 6 7.29 14.87 13.61
C SER A 6 8.25 14.24 12.62
N PHE A 7 8.35 12.90 12.61
CA PHE A 7 9.17 12.19 11.64
C PHE A 7 8.65 12.37 10.22
N TYR A 8 7.33 12.24 10.02
CA TYR A 8 6.72 12.38 8.69
C TYR A 8 6.93 13.78 8.09
N SER A 9 6.66 14.85 8.84
CA SER A 9 6.78 16.21 8.34
C SER A 9 8.20 16.76 8.35
N GLY A 10 9.03 16.36 9.33
CA GLY A 10 10.38 16.88 9.52
C GLY A 10 11.45 16.09 8.77
N GLU A 11 11.55 14.79 9.05
CA GLU A 11 12.63 13.93 8.51
C GLU A 11 12.32 13.46 7.09
N TYR A 12 11.07 13.04 6.84
CA TYR A 12 10.64 12.61 5.51
C TYR A 12 10.24 13.78 4.60
N GLY A 13 9.71 14.88 5.17
CA GLY A 13 9.29 16.06 4.41
C GLY A 13 7.88 15.96 3.82
N GLY A 14 7.02 15.13 4.42
CA GLY A 14 5.65 14.92 3.98
C GLY A 14 4.78 16.17 4.11
N THR A 15 3.80 16.30 3.21
CA THR A 15 2.99 17.53 3.06
C THR A 15 1.56 17.40 3.59
N VAL A 16 1.16 16.18 3.99
CA VAL A 16 -0.18 15.92 4.53
C VAL A 16 -0.37 16.63 5.87
N THR A 17 -1.57 17.18 6.09
CA THR A 17 -1.93 17.83 7.35
C THR A 17 -2.01 16.83 8.49
N GLU A 18 -1.66 17.23 9.72
CA GLU A 18 -1.68 16.34 10.90
C GLU A 18 -3.03 15.63 11.11
N GLN A 19 -4.14 16.33 10.87
CA GLN A 19 -5.49 15.78 10.97
C GLN A 19 -5.73 14.61 10.00
N LYS A 20 -5.22 14.71 8.77
CA LYS A 20 -5.37 13.67 7.74
C LYS A 20 -4.32 12.57 7.95
N PHE A 21 -3.10 12.94 8.32
CA PHE A 21 -2.00 12.05 8.64
C PHE A 21 -2.40 10.97 9.65
N ASN A 22 -3.02 11.33 10.77
CA ASN A 22 -3.39 10.35 11.79
C ASN A 22 -4.26 9.21 11.26
N LYS A 23 -5.23 9.53 10.38
CA LYS A 23 -6.09 8.52 9.75
C LYS A 23 -5.32 7.70 8.71
N LEU A 24 -4.52 8.36 7.88
CA LEU A 24 -3.75 7.69 6.84
C LEU A 24 -2.65 6.80 7.40
N ASN A 25 -1.99 7.20 8.47
CA ASN A 25 -0.93 6.42 9.12
C ASN A 25 -1.48 5.11 9.69
N ILE A 26 -2.67 5.11 10.29
CA ILE A 26 -3.34 3.87 10.74
C ILE A 26 -3.57 2.93 9.56
N GLN A 27 -4.07 3.45 8.44
CA GLN A 27 -4.32 2.66 7.23
C GLN A 27 -3.03 2.15 6.59
N ALA A 28 -2.02 3.02 6.46
CA ALA A 28 -0.72 2.70 5.92
C ALA A 28 -0.05 1.60 6.73
N GLN A 29 -0.02 1.74 8.06
CA GLN A 29 0.53 0.72 8.95
C GLN A 29 -0.19 -0.61 8.79
N SER A 30 -1.53 -0.62 8.72
CA SER A 30 -2.29 -1.85 8.53
C SER A 30 -1.96 -2.54 7.21
N LYS A 31 -1.73 -1.78 6.13
CA LYS A 31 -1.34 -2.33 4.82
C LYS A 31 0.09 -2.86 4.82
N VAL A 32 1.03 -2.10 5.39
CA VAL A 32 2.44 -2.53 5.53
C VAL A 32 2.53 -3.80 6.39
N ASP A 33 1.80 -3.85 7.50
CA ASP A 33 1.69 -5.07 8.32
C ASP A 33 1.11 -6.23 7.54
N TYR A 34 0.04 -6.01 6.76
CA TYR A 34 -0.58 -7.05 5.95
C TYR A 34 0.41 -7.65 4.94
N PHE A 35 1.15 -6.81 4.22
CA PHE A 35 2.11 -7.27 3.22
C PHE A 35 3.36 -7.92 3.83
N THR A 36 3.75 -7.51 5.03
CA THR A 36 4.87 -8.12 5.78
C THR A 36 4.44 -9.23 6.74
N PHE A 37 3.18 -9.66 6.69
CA PHE A 37 2.62 -10.68 7.60
C PHE A 37 2.76 -10.36 9.09
N GLY A 38 2.80 -9.08 9.43
CA GLY A 38 3.00 -8.60 10.79
C GLY A 38 4.38 -8.92 11.35
N ARG A 39 5.35 -9.33 10.53
CA ARG A 39 6.72 -9.65 10.96
C ARG A 39 7.44 -8.47 11.58
N ILE A 40 7.10 -7.25 11.14
CA ILE A 40 7.64 -6.00 11.66
C ILE A 40 7.41 -5.86 13.18
N LYS A 41 6.29 -6.39 13.72
CA LYS A 41 5.96 -6.30 15.15
C LYS A 41 6.89 -7.12 16.05
N TYR A 42 7.59 -8.09 15.48
CA TYR A 42 8.54 -8.93 16.20
C TYR A 42 9.98 -8.42 16.08
N LEU A 43 10.22 -7.32 15.36
CA LEU A 43 11.52 -6.67 15.31
C LEU A 43 11.74 -5.86 16.59
N GLU A 44 12.92 -6.01 17.19
CA GLU A 44 13.32 -5.25 18.38
C GLU A 44 13.47 -3.75 18.07
N THR A 45 13.91 -3.43 16.85
CA THR A 45 14.03 -2.06 16.35
C THR A 45 13.41 -1.98 14.97
N ILE A 46 12.52 -1.00 14.76
CA ILE A 46 11.92 -0.74 13.46
C ILE A 46 12.96 -0.06 12.57
N PRO A 47 13.37 -0.70 11.45
CA PRO A 47 14.37 -0.11 10.56
C PRO A 47 13.79 1.13 9.88
N ASP A 48 14.66 2.09 9.54
CA ASP A 48 14.24 3.33 8.90
C ASP A 48 13.60 3.09 7.53
N THR A 49 13.99 2.02 6.83
CA THR A 49 13.35 1.58 5.58
C THR A 49 11.85 1.29 5.73
N VAL A 50 11.43 0.72 6.86
CA VAL A 50 10.01 0.53 7.18
C VAL A 50 9.32 1.86 7.47
N LYS A 51 10.00 2.78 8.16
CA LYS A 51 9.46 4.12 8.44
C LYS A 51 9.23 4.90 7.14
N PHE A 52 10.20 4.91 6.25
CA PHE A 52 10.10 5.53 4.92
C PHE A 52 9.02 4.87 4.06
N ALA A 53 8.91 3.53 4.09
CA ALA A 53 7.83 2.84 3.39
C ALA A 53 6.45 3.28 3.89
N VAL A 54 6.26 3.42 5.21
CA VAL A 54 4.98 3.90 5.77
C VAL A 54 4.69 5.34 5.32
N CYS A 55 5.70 6.22 5.32
CA CYS A 55 5.54 7.60 4.82
C CYS A 55 5.09 7.63 3.35
N GLU A 56 5.76 6.88 2.48
CA GLU A 56 5.41 6.83 1.06
C GLU A 56 4.01 6.25 0.82
N VAL A 57 3.61 5.27 1.63
CA VAL A 57 2.25 4.71 1.58
C VAL A 57 1.20 5.73 2.02
N ILE A 58 1.51 6.60 2.99
CA ILE A 58 0.62 7.70 3.38
C ILE A 58 0.40 8.65 2.19
N ASP A 59 1.45 9.05 1.50
CA ASP A 59 1.37 9.94 0.35
C ASP A 59 0.58 9.28 -0.80
N THR A 60 0.84 8.01 -1.07
CA THR A 60 0.11 7.21 -2.06
C THR A 60 -1.39 7.14 -1.76
N LEU A 61 -1.76 6.96 -0.49
CA LEU A 61 -3.16 6.96 -0.06
C LEU A 61 -3.79 8.35 -0.17
N ASP A 62 -3.04 9.40 0.18
CA ASP A 62 -3.48 10.79 0.09
C ASP A 62 -3.84 11.16 -1.36
N GLU A 63 -2.92 10.89 -2.28
CA GLU A 63 -3.07 11.08 -3.72
C GLU A 63 -4.27 10.33 -4.26
N TYR A 64 -4.42 9.04 -3.90
CA TYR A 64 -5.55 8.23 -4.33
C TYR A 64 -6.90 8.81 -3.89
N TYR A 65 -7.00 9.31 -2.66
CA TYR A 65 -8.23 9.94 -2.17
C TYR A 65 -8.51 11.29 -2.86
N ILE A 66 -7.47 12.06 -3.18
CA ILE A 66 -7.62 13.29 -3.98
C ILE A 66 -8.14 12.94 -5.38
N GLU A 67 -7.51 11.98 -6.07
CA GLU A 67 -7.95 11.47 -7.37
C GLU A 67 -9.41 11.02 -7.35
N LEU A 68 -9.81 10.27 -6.33
CA LEU A 68 -11.17 9.78 -6.17
C LEU A 68 -12.18 10.93 -5.97
N SER A 69 -11.82 11.95 -5.18
CA SER A 69 -12.66 13.13 -4.99
C SER A 69 -12.80 13.98 -6.26
N ASN A 70 -11.73 14.06 -7.06
CA ASN A 70 -11.72 14.81 -8.33
C ASN A 70 -12.56 14.09 -9.38
N LYS A 71 -12.45 12.76 -9.47
CA LYS A 71 -13.32 11.93 -10.32
C LYS A 71 -14.78 12.09 -9.92
N SER A 72 -15.12 12.02 -8.63
CA SER A 72 -16.49 12.22 -8.13
C SER A 72 -17.04 13.62 -8.41
N SER A 73 -16.19 14.65 -8.36
CA SER A 73 -16.57 16.03 -8.68
C SER A 73 -16.75 16.27 -10.18
N ALA A 74 -16.00 15.58 -11.03
CA ALA A 74 -16.20 15.55 -12.47
C ALA A 74 -17.50 14.81 -12.85
N SER A 75 -17.85 13.74 -12.15
CA SER A 75 -19.11 12.99 -12.33
C SER A 75 -20.38 13.80 -12.03
N ARG A 76 -20.27 14.93 -11.30
CA ARG A 76 -21.41 15.83 -11.06
C ARG A 76 -21.66 16.82 -12.21
N ARG A 77 -20.69 16.97 -13.13
CA ARG A 77 -20.81 17.83 -14.34
C ARG A 77 -21.03 17.02 -15.62
N ILE A 78 -20.80 15.71 -15.57
CA ILE A 78 -21.07 14.78 -16.68
C ILE A 78 -22.02 13.71 -16.15
N ALA A 79 -23.33 14.02 -16.18
CA ALA A 79 -24.34 12.99 -16.14
C ALA A 79 -24.06 12.03 -17.32
N SER A 80 -23.97 10.74 -17.04
CA SER A 80 -23.74 9.66 -18.01
C SER A 80 -22.30 9.51 -18.53
N GLU A 81 -21.46 8.84 -17.74
CA GLU A 81 -20.76 7.65 -18.24
C GLU A 81 -20.58 6.70 -17.05
N THR A 82 -21.23 5.54 -17.15
CA THR A 82 -21.13 4.45 -16.18
C THR A 82 -19.69 3.95 -16.12
N ILE A 83 -18.88 4.50 -15.23
CA ILE A 83 -17.58 3.92 -14.88
C ILE A 83 -17.84 3.03 -13.68
N GLY A 84 -17.98 1.74 -13.99
CA GLY A 84 -18.37 0.69 -13.06
C GLY A 84 -17.58 0.78 -11.76
N SER A 85 -18.32 0.73 -10.66
CA SER A 85 -17.84 0.40 -9.34
C SER A 85 -17.06 -0.92 -9.39
N HIS A 86 -15.76 -0.85 -9.62
CA HIS A 86 -14.91 -2.04 -9.60
C HIS A 86 -14.47 -2.28 -8.15
N SER A 87 -15.40 -2.87 -7.40
CA SER A 87 -15.10 -3.55 -6.14
C SER A 87 -14.22 -4.76 -6.48
N VAL A 88 -12.95 -4.70 -6.12
CA VAL A 88 -12.03 -5.82 -6.32
C VAL A 88 -12.27 -6.84 -5.21
N SER A 89 -13.20 -7.76 -5.46
CA SER A 89 -13.27 -9.03 -4.72
C SER A 89 -12.14 -9.91 -5.23
N PHE A 90 -11.16 -10.20 -4.37
CA PHE A 90 -10.13 -11.20 -4.62
C PHE A 90 -10.79 -12.54 -4.96
N LYS A 91 -10.72 -12.96 -6.23
CA LYS A 91 -10.93 -14.35 -6.61
C LYS A 91 -9.58 -14.98 -6.91
N TYR A 92 -9.14 -15.82 -5.98
CA TYR A 92 -8.08 -16.79 -6.22
C TYR A 92 -8.68 -17.86 -7.14
N GLY A 93 -8.23 -17.93 -8.39
CA GLY A 93 -8.79 -18.86 -9.36
C GLY A 93 -8.42 -18.48 -10.78
N ASP A 94 -7.30 -19.05 -11.19
CA ASP A 94 -6.86 -19.46 -12.53
C ASP A 94 -7.45 -18.79 -13.80
N GLU A 95 -6.49 -18.50 -14.69
CA GLU A 95 -6.60 -18.35 -16.14
C GLU A 95 -7.25 -17.10 -16.78
N ILE A 96 -6.67 -16.77 -17.94
CA ILE A 96 -7.18 -16.05 -19.11
C ILE A 96 -6.64 -14.62 -19.34
N THR A 97 -5.69 -14.62 -20.29
CA THR A 97 -5.38 -13.66 -21.35
C THR A 97 -6.19 -12.36 -21.46
N THR A 98 -5.49 -11.27 -21.78
CA THR A 98 -5.83 -10.22 -22.78
C THR A 98 -5.38 -8.84 -22.31
N SER A 99 -4.41 -8.26 -23.02
CA SER A 99 -3.88 -6.90 -22.85
C SER A 99 -4.96 -5.83 -22.79
N LYS A 100 -5.14 -5.13 -21.66
CA LYS A 100 -5.81 -3.81 -21.57
C LYS A 100 -5.31 -3.08 -20.32
N ASN A 101 -5.03 -1.78 -20.42
CA ASN A 101 -4.65 -0.89 -19.32
C ASN A 101 -5.48 -1.17 -18.06
N LYS A 102 -4.96 -1.99 -17.14
CA LYS A 102 -5.55 -2.14 -15.81
C LYS A 102 -5.10 -0.93 -15.03
N ASP A 103 -6.02 -0.02 -14.76
CA ASP A 103 -5.82 0.97 -13.70
C ASP A 103 -5.41 0.20 -12.44
N LYS A 104 -4.18 0.41 -11.97
CA LYS A 104 -3.66 -0.27 -10.79
C LYS A 104 -4.55 0.07 -9.61
N THR A 105 -4.94 -0.95 -8.85
CA THR A 105 -5.72 -0.74 -7.63
C THR A 105 -4.87 -0.02 -6.59
N ILE A 106 -5.50 0.57 -5.56
CA ILE A 106 -4.73 1.18 -4.47
C ILE A 106 -3.86 0.15 -3.75
N ASP A 107 -4.31 -1.10 -3.66
CA ASP A 107 -3.52 -2.19 -3.09
C ASP A 107 -2.31 -2.53 -3.96
N ASP A 108 -2.43 -2.51 -5.30
CA ASP A 108 -1.30 -2.73 -6.20
C ASP A 108 -0.26 -1.60 -6.07
N ARG A 109 -0.71 -0.34 -6.01
CA ARG A 109 0.18 0.82 -5.82
C ARG A 109 0.93 0.73 -4.49
N VAL A 110 0.21 0.43 -3.41
CA VAL A 110 0.82 0.28 -2.08
C VAL A 110 1.77 -0.92 -2.06
N TYR A 111 1.40 -2.04 -2.69
CA TYR A 111 2.27 -3.20 -2.79
C TYR A 111 3.60 -2.87 -3.49
N GLU A 112 3.55 -2.12 -4.59
CA GLU A 112 4.75 -1.67 -5.31
C GLU A 112 5.66 -0.85 -4.41
N VAL A 113 5.12 0.17 -3.72
CA VAL A 113 5.86 0.98 -2.76
C VAL A 113 6.50 0.13 -1.67
N VAL A 114 5.71 -0.71 -0.99
CA VAL A 114 6.20 -1.58 0.08
C VAL A 114 7.28 -2.53 -0.44
N SER A 115 7.12 -3.05 -1.66
CA SER A 115 8.09 -3.93 -2.29
C SER A 115 9.41 -3.21 -2.59
N THR A 116 9.38 -1.97 -3.08
CA THR A 116 10.59 -1.18 -3.37
C THR A 116 11.45 -0.96 -2.12
N TYR A 117 10.81 -0.67 -0.98
CA TYR A 117 11.54 -0.42 0.27
C TYR A 117 11.92 -1.70 1.02
N LEU A 118 11.10 -2.76 0.97
CA LEU A 118 11.24 -3.93 1.85
C LEU A 118 11.76 -5.21 1.16
N MET A 119 11.78 -5.29 -0.17
CA MET A 119 12.31 -6.48 -0.87
C MET A 119 13.83 -6.61 -0.74
N ASN A 120 14.56 -5.49 -0.69
CA ASN A 120 16.01 -5.52 -0.78
C ASN A 120 16.71 -5.73 0.58
N GLU A 121 16.06 -5.37 1.69
CA GLU A 121 16.78 -5.17 2.95
C GLU A 121 16.54 -6.27 4.00
N GLN A 122 15.39 -6.95 4.04
CA GLN A 122 15.05 -7.77 5.23
C GLN A 122 14.32 -9.10 5.05
N ASN A 123 14.18 -9.66 3.82
CA ASN A 123 13.38 -10.89 3.60
C ASN A 123 11.95 -10.82 4.19
N LEU A 124 11.45 -9.62 4.53
CA LEU A 124 10.16 -9.41 5.20
C LEU A 124 9.01 -9.93 4.34
N MET A 125 9.16 -9.79 3.02
CA MET A 125 8.19 -10.21 2.00
C MET A 125 8.40 -11.67 1.53
N TYR A 126 9.47 -12.34 1.97
CA TYR A 126 9.78 -13.69 1.50
C TYR A 126 8.82 -14.72 2.13
N ARG A 127 8.07 -15.43 1.28
CA ARG A 127 7.03 -16.38 1.71
C ARG A 127 7.54 -17.79 2.03
N GLY A 128 8.82 -18.08 1.82
CA GLY A 128 9.34 -19.44 1.90
C GLY A 128 8.84 -20.31 0.76
N VAL A 129 9.72 -21.14 0.20
CA VAL A 129 9.30 -22.37 -0.47
C VAL A 129 9.76 -23.48 0.47
N GLU A 130 8.83 -24.19 1.11
CA GLU A 130 9.19 -25.44 1.77
C GLU A 130 9.61 -26.42 0.68
N CYS A 131 10.91 -26.58 0.45
CA CYS A 131 11.42 -27.77 -0.23
C CYS A 131 11.21 -28.93 0.75
N HIS A 132 10.13 -29.69 0.55
CA HIS A 132 9.97 -30.98 1.20
C HIS A 132 11.05 -31.90 0.63
N ASP A 133 12.11 -32.14 1.42
CA ASP A 133 13.11 -33.14 1.08
C ASP A 133 12.43 -34.51 0.98
N TYR A 134 12.25 -35.01 -0.24
CA TYR A 134 11.97 -36.42 -0.46
C TYR A 134 13.27 -37.17 -0.16
N GLY A 135 13.39 -37.65 1.07
CA GLY A 135 14.44 -38.56 1.50
C GLY A 135 14.46 -39.80 0.59
N ILE A 136 15.63 -40.03 0.00
CA ILE A 136 15.99 -41.22 -0.79
C ILE A 136 16.45 -42.33 0.15
#